data_AF-A0A8W8MHV4-F1
#
_entry.id   AF-A0A8W8MHV4-F1
#
_cell.length_a   1.000
_cell.length_b   1.000
_cell.length_c   1.000
_cell.angle_alpha   90.00
_cell.angle_beta   90.00
_cell.angle_gamma   90.00
#
_symmetry.space_group_name_H-M   'P 1'
#
loop_
_entity.id
_entity.type
_entity.pdbx_description
1 polymer ?
#
loop_
_entity_poly.entity_id
_entity_poly.type
_entity_poly.pdbx_seq_one_letter_code
_entity_poly.pdbx_strand_id
1 'polypeptide(L)'
;MFPDYEFKVFPVETCPLNKEDWNNSSARLNCNSTRLYYCLPNRDLTSLIEFCYPRGKRQLFMAGNCLELAGAGYLNHFSCNDTFLSGCPDTFYYGDEIFKYPKCLAINVNLRCFDSDTQCIKSRLVDLFTLCYTNSFT
;
A
#
# COMPACT_ATOMS: atom_id res chain seq x y z
N MET A 1 17.18 1.80 7.07
CA MET A 1 17.53 2.83 6.06
C MET A 1 16.85 2.38 4.78
N PHE A 2 15.88 3.12 4.25
CA PHE A 2 15.26 2.82 2.95
C PHE A 2 16.07 3.58 1.88
N PRO A 3 17.09 2.99 1.24
CA PRO A 3 17.66 3.64 0.07
C PRO A 3 16.66 3.48 -1.10
N ASP A 4 16.65 4.47 -1.99
CA ASP A 4 16.04 4.45 -3.32
C ASP A 4 14.64 5.05 -3.52
N TYR A 5 14.18 6.01 -2.69
CA TYR A 5 13.13 6.94 -3.13
C TYR A 5 13.71 8.33 -3.42
N GLU A 6 13.32 8.94 -4.54
CA GLU A 6 13.76 10.28 -4.97
C GLU A 6 13.25 11.43 -4.07
N PHE A 7 12.44 11.11 -3.05
CA PHE A 7 11.84 12.06 -2.14
C PHE A 7 11.67 11.46 -0.74
N LYS A 8 11.44 12.33 0.25
CA LYS A 8 11.24 11.92 1.64
C LYS A 8 9.97 11.09 1.77
N VAL A 9 10.12 9.91 2.37
CA VAL A 9 9.04 9.03 2.80
C VAL A 9 9.20 8.75 4.29
N PHE A 10 8.09 8.56 4.99
CA PHE A 10 8.08 8.30 6.43
C PHE A 10 7.28 7.04 6.71
N PRO A 11 7.83 6.04 7.43
CA PRO A 11 7.05 4.87 7.83
C PRO A 11 5.97 5.28 8.85
N VAL A 12 4.82 4.63 8.76
CA VAL A 12 3.70 4.77 9.69
C VAL A 12 3.13 3.41 10.03
N GLU A 13 2.48 3.32 11.19
CA GLU A 13 1.78 2.10 11.60
C GLU A 13 0.43 1.96 10.89
N THR A 14 -0.25 3.08 10.65
CA THR A 14 -1.57 3.11 10.00
C THR A 14 -1.67 4.29 9.03
N CYS A 15 -2.40 4.08 7.95
CA CYS A 15 -2.79 5.14 7.03
C CYS A 15 -4.15 5.73 7.41
N PRO A 16 -4.43 7.00 7.04
CA PRO A 16 -5.75 7.59 7.20
C PRO A 16 -6.87 6.78 6.53
N LEU A 17 -7.94 6.53 7.26
CA LEU A 17 -9.11 5.74 6.77
C LEU A 17 -10.35 6.60 6.52
N ASN A 18 -10.22 7.92 6.63
CA ASN A 18 -11.27 8.88 6.33
C ASN A 18 -10.66 10.22 5.89
N LYS A 19 -11.50 11.14 5.41
CA LYS A 19 -11.04 12.42 4.86
C LYS A 19 -10.45 13.36 5.92
N GLU A 20 -10.95 13.31 7.14
CA GLU A 20 -10.47 14.16 8.24
C GLU A 20 -9.04 13.80 8.61
N ASP A 21 -8.77 12.52 8.87
CA ASP A 21 -7.43 12.01 9.15
C ASP A 21 -6.48 12.25 7.97
N TRP A 22 -6.98 12.13 6.74
CA TRP A 22 -6.19 12.41 5.55
C TRP A 22 -5.78 13.88 5.50
N ASN A 23 -6.72 14.80 5.78
CA ASN A 23 -6.43 16.23 5.82
C ASN A 23 -5.44 16.57 6.95
N ASN A 24 -5.60 15.98 8.13
CA ASN A 24 -4.72 16.18 9.28
C ASN A 24 -3.29 15.71 8.99
N SER A 25 -3.13 14.52 8.40
CA SER A 25 -1.81 14.00 8.02
C SER A 25 -1.16 14.81 6.89
N SER A 26 -1.95 15.23 5.89
CA SER A 26 -1.49 16.13 4.83
C SER A 26 -0.97 17.46 5.39
N ALA A 27 -1.71 18.06 6.34
CA ALA A 27 -1.31 19.29 7.00
C ALA A 27 -0.06 19.11 7.86
N ARG A 28 0.03 18.00 8.62
CA ARG A 28 1.21 17.66 9.44
C ARG A 28 2.50 17.59 8.62
N LEU A 29 2.45 17.03 7.41
CA LEU A 29 3.60 16.94 6.50
C LEU A 29 3.81 18.20 5.63
N ASN A 30 2.96 19.21 5.76
CA ASN A 30 2.96 20.40 4.89
C ASN A 30 2.86 20.05 3.40
N CYS A 31 2.10 19.00 3.06
CA CYS A 31 1.74 18.69 1.69
C CYS A 31 0.80 19.77 1.14
N ASN A 32 0.82 19.99 -0.18
CA ASN A 32 0.03 21.06 -0.82
C ASN A 32 -0.54 20.58 -2.17
N SER A 33 -1.19 21.48 -2.91
CA SER A 33 -1.82 21.15 -4.20
C SER A 33 -0.84 20.65 -5.27
N THR A 34 0.46 20.99 -5.18
CA THR A 34 1.50 20.51 -6.11
C THR A 34 2.23 19.28 -5.59
N ARG A 35 2.07 18.95 -4.31
CA ARG A 35 2.65 17.77 -3.65
C ARG A 35 1.61 17.11 -2.78
N LEU A 36 0.68 16.39 -3.41
CA LEU A 36 -0.44 15.76 -2.71
C LEU A 36 0.06 14.71 -1.71
N TYR A 37 -0.64 14.62 -0.57
CA TYR A 37 -0.37 13.61 0.44
C TYR A 37 -0.82 12.23 -0.03
N TYR A 38 0.03 11.23 0.20
CA TYR A 38 -0.27 9.82 0.03
C TYR A 38 0.17 9.07 1.28
N CYS A 39 -0.57 8.03 1.61
CA CYS A 39 -0.15 6.98 2.52
C CYS A 39 -0.49 5.64 1.88
N LEU A 40 0.52 4.81 1.65
CA LEU A 40 0.41 3.58 0.87
C LEU A 40 1.40 2.53 1.40
N PRO A 41 1.17 1.24 1.14
CA PRO A 41 2.20 0.22 1.28
C PRO A 41 3.43 0.51 0.40
N ASN A 42 4.62 0.12 0.87
CA ASN A 42 5.76 -0.05 -0.01
C ASN A 42 5.61 -1.33 -0.86
N ARG A 43 6.37 -1.41 -1.96
CA ARG A 43 6.36 -2.56 -2.89
C ARG A 43 6.54 -3.92 -2.21
N ASP A 44 7.37 -3.99 -1.18
CA ASP A 44 7.68 -5.27 -0.52
C ASP A 44 6.64 -5.66 0.54
N LEU A 45 5.60 -4.84 0.73
CA LEU A 45 4.54 -5.00 1.72
C LEU A 45 5.08 -5.23 3.14
N THR A 46 6.18 -4.53 3.46
CA THR A 46 6.85 -4.58 4.76
C THR A 46 6.56 -3.36 5.63
N SER A 47 6.01 -2.29 5.06
CA SER A 47 5.67 -1.07 5.79
C SER A 47 4.61 -0.25 5.04
N LEU A 48 3.75 0.43 5.79
CA LEU A 48 2.98 1.56 5.29
C LEU A 48 3.87 2.81 5.38
N ILE A 49 3.84 3.64 4.36
CA ILE A 49 4.63 4.86 4.26
C ILE A 49 3.77 6.04 3.85
N GLU A 50 4.04 7.19 4.43
CA GLU A 50 3.43 8.47 4.05
C GLU A 50 4.44 9.44 3.43
N PHE A 51 3.97 10.27 2.50
CA PHE A 51 4.82 11.20 1.77
C PHE A 51 4.00 12.27 1.02
N CYS A 52 4.64 13.40 0.69
CA CYS A 52 4.11 14.38 -0.25
C CYS A 52 4.65 14.08 -1.66
N TYR A 53 3.78 13.60 -2.56
CA TYR A 53 4.18 13.07 -3.86
C TYR A 53 4.63 14.19 -4.83
N PRO A 54 5.90 14.22 -5.28
CA PRO A 54 6.43 15.34 -6.03
C PRO A 54 5.93 15.42 -7.49
N ARG A 55 5.35 14.34 -8.03
CA ARG A 55 4.95 14.29 -9.45
C ARG A 55 3.55 14.87 -9.73
N GLY A 56 3.05 15.67 -8.80
CA GLY A 56 2.36 16.94 -9.07
C GLY A 56 1.03 16.97 -9.82
N LYS A 57 0.39 15.83 -10.09
CA LYS A 57 -1.00 15.81 -10.57
C LYS A 57 -1.84 14.86 -9.73
N ARG A 58 -3.11 15.24 -9.53
CA ARG A 58 -4.15 14.36 -8.99
C ARG A 58 -4.33 13.20 -9.99
N GLN A 59 -3.77 12.04 -9.67
CA GLN A 59 -3.77 10.88 -10.56
C GLN A 59 -5.06 10.09 -10.39
N LEU A 60 -5.63 9.66 -11.51
CA LEU A 60 -6.79 8.79 -11.57
C LEU A 60 -6.30 7.34 -11.74
N PHE A 61 -6.83 6.45 -10.92
CA PHE A 61 -6.47 5.04 -10.88
C PHE A 61 -7.65 4.18 -11.29
N MET A 62 -7.36 3.06 -11.95
CA MET A 62 -8.38 2.17 -12.50
C MET A 62 -9.02 1.31 -11.42
N ALA A 63 -10.29 0.95 -11.64
CA ALA A 63 -10.95 -0.12 -10.90
C ALA A 63 -10.11 -1.41 -10.92
N GLY A 64 -10.30 -2.27 -9.92
CA GLY A 64 -9.61 -3.54 -9.75
C GLY A 64 -8.19 -3.43 -9.20
N ASN A 65 -7.73 -2.23 -8.82
CA ASN A 65 -6.34 -1.99 -8.43
C ASN A 65 -6.20 -1.22 -7.12
N CYS A 66 -5.40 -1.75 -6.19
CA CYS A 66 -4.79 -0.99 -5.09
C CYS A 66 -3.50 -0.29 -5.56
N LEU A 67 -2.90 0.52 -4.69
CA LEU A 67 -1.64 1.21 -4.97
C LEU A 67 -0.55 0.84 -3.99
N GLU A 68 0.68 0.79 -4.50
CA GLU A 68 1.90 0.69 -3.71
C GLU A 68 2.94 1.70 -4.23
N LEU A 69 3.91 2.06 -3.39
CA LEU A 69 5.06 2.85 -3.82
C LEU A 69 6.23 1.92 -4.18
N ALA A 70 6.59 1.91 -5.47
CA ALA A 70 7.62 1.05 -6.03
C ALA A 70 8.79 1.81 -6.68
N GLY A 71 9.91 1.11 -6.85
CA GLY A 71 11.12 1.65 -7.48
C GLY A 71 11.55 2.99 -6.89
N ALA A 72 11.99 3.92 -7.74
CA ALA A 72 12.45 5.26 -7.35
C ALA A 72 11.36 6.22 -6.81
N GLY A 73 10.14 5.72 -6.56
CA GLY A 73 8.99 6.50 -6.12
C GLY A 73 7.87 6.58 -7.15
N TYR A 74 7.58 5.47 -7.83
CA TYR A 74 6.46 5.34 -8.76
C TYR A 74 5.24 4.75 -8.03
N LEU A 75 4.07 5.35 -8.25
CA LEU A 75 2.80 4.78 -7.81
C LEU A 75 2.48 3.62 -8.75
N ASN A 76 2.59 2.39 -8.25
CA ASN A 76 2.36 1.17 -9.00
C ASN A 76 0.97 0.61 -8.70
N HIS A 77 0.35 -0.03 -9.70
CA HIS A 77 -0.92 -0.72 -9.52
C HIS A 77 -0.67 -2.13 -8.99
N PHE A 78 -1.43 -2.50 -7.97
CA PHE A 78 -1.53 -3.87 -7.50
C PHE A 78 -2.93 -4.40 -7.85
N SER A 79 -3.01 -5.36 -8.77
CA SER A 79 -4.28 -5.98 -9.16
C SER A 79 -4.85 -6.78 -8.00
N CYS A 80 -6.01 -6.35 -7.50
CA CYS A 80 -6.69 -6.99 -6.37
C CYS A 80 -8.02 -7.66 -6.75
N ASN A 81 -8.51 -7.45 -7.98
CA ASN A 81 -9.87 -7.80 -8.38
C ASN A 81 -10.21 -9.28 -8.18
N ASP A 82 -9.24 -10.16 -8.42
CA ASP A 82 -9.45 -11.61 -8.42
C ASP A 82 -8.87 -12.30 -7.16
N THR A 83 -8.08 -11.56 -6.36
CA THR A 83 -7.37 -12.13 -5.20
C THR A 83 -7.94 -11.67 -3.87
N PHE A 84 -8.52 -10.47 -3.83
CA PHE A 84 -9.14 -9.94 -2.63
C PHE A 84 -10.50 -10.57 -2.39
N LEU A 85 -10.76 -10.97 -1.14
CA LEU A 85 -12.11 -11.43 -0.75
C LEU A 85 -13.15 -10.29 -0.87
N SER A 86 -12.75 -9.06 -0.56
CA SER A 86 -13.62 -7.86 -0.61
C SER A 86 -12.78 -6.59 -0.52
N GLY A 87 -13.39 -5.45 -0.87
CA GLY A 87 -12.80 -4.12 -0.66
C GLY A 87 -11.72 -3.70 -1.67
N CYS A 88 -11.54 -4.47 -2.75
CA CYS A 88 -10.84 -3.99 -3.93
C CYS A 88 -11.69 -2.90 -4.62
N PRO A 89 -11.10 -1.79 -5.12
CA PRO A 89 -11.85 -0.74 -5.79
C PRO A 89 -12.62 -1.27 -7.01
N ASP A 90 -13.91 -0.96 -7.13
CA ASP A 90 -14.78 -1.37 -8.24
C ASP A 90 -14.98 -0.27 -9.29
N THR A 91 -14.49 0.93 -8.98
CA THR A 91 -14.65 2.16 -9.76
C THR A 91 -13.32 2.90 -9.84
N PHE A 92 -13.20 3.81 -10.81
CA PHE A 92 -12.05 4.70 -10.87
C PHE A 92 -12.03 5.64 -9.67
N TYR A 93 -10.85 5.92 -9.14
CA TYR A 93 -10.69 6.79 -7.99
C TYR A 93 -9.43 7.64 -8.10
N TYR A 94 -9.39 8.76 -7.41
CA TYR A 94 -8.18 9.57 -7.34
C TYR A 94 -7.27 9.09 -6.23
N GLY A 95 -5.95 9.22 -6.41
CA GLY A 95 -4.97 8.78 -5.41
C GLY A 95 -5.14 9.40 -4.03
N ASP A 96 -5.61 10.65 -3.97
CA ASP A 96 -5.94 11.36 -2.74
C ASP A 96 -7.26 10.90 -2.09
N GLU A 97 -7.92 9.90 -2.66
CA GLU A 97 -9.14 9.25 -2.16
C GLU A 97 -8.91 7.81 -1.72
N ILE A 98 -7.65 7.33 -1.68
CA ILE A 98 -7.32 5.94 -1.31
C ILE A 98 -7.86 5.55 0.08
N PHE A 99 -8.06 6.52 0.98
CA PHE A 99 -8.69 6.29 2.28
C PHE A 99 -10.11 5.68 2.19
N LYS A 100 -10.79 5.80 1.04
CA LYS A 100 -12.07 5.14 0.78
C LYS A 100 -11.95 3.62 0.62
N TYR A 101 -10.74 3.10 0.42
CA TYR A 101 -10.44 1.69 0.18
C TYR A 101 -9.50 1.14 1.27
N PRO A 102 -9.99 0.99 2.52
CA PRO A 102 -9.17 0.59 3.65
C PRO A 102 -8.45 -0.76 3.46
N LYS A 103 -9.00 -1.66 2.63
CA LYS A 103 -8.35 -2.94 2.31
C LYS A 103 -7.08 -2.79 1.47
N CYS A 104 -6.95 -1.69 0.72
CA CYS A 104 -5.71 -1.31 0.03
C CYS A 104 -4.67 -0.68 0.97
N LEU A 105 -5.01 -0.48 2.25
CA LEU A 105 -4.13 0.12 3.26
C LEU A 105 -3.86 -0.84 4.44
N ALA A 106 -4.29 -2.09 4.32
CA ALA A 106 -4.14 -3.13 5.34
C ALA A 106 -3.23 -4.25 4.82
N ILE A 107 -2.06 -4.38 5.43
CA ILE A 107 -1.03 -5.35 5.04
C ILE A 107 -0.60 -6.22 6.21
N ASN A 108 -0.35 -7.49 5.92
CA ASN A 108 0.32 -8.42 6.81
C ASN A 108 1.83 -8.36 6.55
N VAL A 109 2.57 -7.62 7.38
CA VAL A 109 4.01 -7.43 7.19
C VAL A 109 4.84 -8.71 7.33
N ASN A 110 4.33 -9.72 8.03
CA ASN A 110 5.01 -11.00 8.22
C ASN A 110 4.89 -11.88 6.96
N LEU A 111 3.69 -11.93 6.38
CA LEU A 111 3.43 -12.68 5.15
C LEU A 111 3.76 -11.87 3.88
N ARG A 112 3.93 -10.56 4.01
CA ARG A 112 4.12 -9.61 2.89
C ARG A 112 2.98 -9.73 1.88
N CYS A 113 1.75 -9.64 2.39
CA CYS A 113 0.51 -9.68 1.62
C CYS A 113 -0.40 -8.54 2.08
N PHE A 114 -1.34 -8.12 1.23
CA PHE A 114 -2.52 -7.42 1.73
C PHE A 114 -3.35 -8.38 2.58
N ASP A 115 -3.95 -7.87 3.67
CA ASP A 115 -4.76 -8.71 4.57
C ASP A 115 -5.98 -9.33 3.87
N SER A 116 -6.45 -8.71 2.79
CA SER A 116 -7.58 -9.22 2.00
C SER A 116 -7.16 -10.14 0.86
N ASP A 117 -5.86 -10.24 0.53
CA ASP A 117 -5.35 -11.09 -0.55
C ASP A 117 -5.25 -12.55 -0.10
N THR A 118 -6.33 -13.29 -0.32
CA THR A 118 -6.43 -14.68 0.12
C THR A 118 -5.50 -15.61 -0.64
N GLN A 119 -5.16 -15.28 -1.89
CA GLN A 119 -4.26 -16.11 -2.70
C GLN A 119 -2.82 -15.96 -2.21
N CYS A 120 -2.38 -14.71 -1.99
CA CYS A 120 -1.06 -14.41 -1.42
C CYS A 120 -0.90 -15.08 -0.05
N ILE A 121 -1.87 -14.91 0.85
CA ILE A 121 -1.82 -15.50 2.21
C ILE A 121 -1.71 -17.03 2.13
N LYS A 122 -2.54 -17.69 1.32
CA LYS A 122 -2.48 -19.15 1.15
C LYS A 122 -1.11 -19.60 0.64
N SER A 123 -0.60 -18.95 -0.39
CA SER A 123 0.73 -19.27 -0.94
C SER A 123 1.82 -19.15 0.12
N ARG A 124 1.83 -18.06 0.89
CA ARG A 124 2.86 -17.81 1.90
C ARG A 124 2.81 -18.78 3.08
N LEU A 125 1.61 -19.19 3.49
CA LEU A 125 1.46 -20.21 4.52
C LEU A 125 1.98 -21.56 4.04
N VAL A 126 1.69 -21.96 2.79
CA VAL A 126 2.23 -23.19 2.20
C VAL A 126 3.76 -23.16 2.14
N ASP A 127 4.36 -22.03 1.75
CA ASP A 127 5.82 -21.86 1.75
C ASP A 127 6.41 -22.07 3.15
N LEU A 128 5.80 -21.46 4.17
CA LEU A 128 6.24 -21.59 5.57
C LEU A 128 6.16 -23.02 6.07
N PHE A 129 5.06 -23.73 5.80
CA PHE A 129 4.93 -25.14 6.19
C PHE A 129 5.97 -26.00 5.48
N THR A 130 6.20 -25.79 4.18
CA THR A 130 7.20 -26.53 3.41
C THR A 130 8.60 -26.34 3.98
N LEU A 131 8.96 -25.10 4.34
CA LEU A 131 10.24 -24.79 4.99
C LEU A 131 10.39 -25.47 6.36
N CYS A 132 9.32 -25.51 7.17
CA CYS A 132 9.33 -26.24 8.44
C CYS A 132 9.54 -27.75 8.22
N TYR A 133 8.89 -28.33 7.21
CA TYR A 133 9.11 -29.74 6.85
C TYR A 133 10.57 -29.98 6.45
N THR A 134 11.14 -29.19 5.54
CA THR A 134 12.53 -29.39 5.10
C THR A 134 13.54 -29.23 6.23
N ASN A 135 13.33 -28.28 7.15
CA ASN A 135 14.23 -28.04 8.29
C ASN A 135 14.08 -29.07 9.42
N SER A 136 13.03 -29.90 9.41
CA SER A 136 12.84 -30.99 10.38
C SER A 136 13.61 -32.27 10.01
N PHE A 137 14.22 -32.33 8.82
CA PHE A 137 15.00 -33.47 8.31
C PHE A 137 16.52 -33.18 8.17
N THR A 138 16.99 -32.09 8.76
CA THR A 138 18.42 -31.71 8.90
C THR A 138 18.77 -31.56 10.36
#